data_AF-A0A7W0ZPA4-F1
#
_entry.id   AF-A0A7W0ZPA4-F1
#
_cell.length_a   1.000
_cell.length_b   1.000
_cell.length_c   1.000
_cell.angle_alpha   90.00
_cell.angle_beta   90.00
_cell.angle_gamma   90.00
#
_symmetry.space_group_name_H-M   'P 1'
#
loop_
_entity.id
_entity.type
_entity.pdbx_description
1 polymer ?
#
loop_
_entity_poly.entity_id
_entity_poly.type
_entity_poly.pdbx_seq_one_letter_code
_entity_poly.pdbx_strand_id
1 'polypeptide(L)'
;MALVSPSGTDTDIEIRLWIEELLEQRHDTEAQNAMLAEIRESVRQYEERYGMSSDRIHDAIDAGELIEVLDVCDWIFQYNLLQRVEAT
;
A
#
# COMPACT_ATOMS: atom_id res chain seq x y z
N MET A 1 33.87 -37.71 -30.70
CA MET A 1 33.36 -36.39 -31.13
C MET A 1 32.20 -36.04 -30.20
N ALA A 2 32.43 -35.16 -29.22
CA ALA A 2 31.37 -34.70 -28.33
C ALA A 2 30.79 -33.40 -28.90
N LEU A 3 29.52 -33.44 -29.29
CA LEU A 3 28.73 -32.26 -29.59
C LEU A 3 28.02 -31.87 -28.28
N VAL A 4 28.67 -31.03 -27.48
CA VAL A 4 27.98 -30.28 -26.42
C VAL A 4 27.39 -29.05 -27.10
N SER A 5 26.08 -29.07 -27.32
CA SER A 5 25.33 -27.86 -27.67
C SER A 5 25.25 -26.98 -26.42
N PRO A 6 25.83 -25.76 -26.40
CA PRO A 6 25.75 -24.86 -25.25
C PRO A 6 24.45 -24.03 -25.21
N SER A 7 23.59 -24.11 -26.23
CA SER A 7 22.51 -23.12 -26.42
C SER A 7 21.24 -23.35 -25.61
N GLY A 8 21.09 -24.49 -24.93
CA GLY A 8 19.90 -24.78 -24.11
C GLY A 8 19.98 -24.25 -22.68
N THR A 9 21.19 -24.02 -22.18
CA THR A 9 21.41 -23.63 -20.78
C THR A 9 21.26 -22.13 -20.54
N ASP A 10 21.66 -21.28 -21.49
CA ASP A 10 21.54 -19.81 -21.35
C ASP A 10 20.08 -19.36 -21.44
N THR A 11 19.31 -19.85 -22.40
CA THR A 11 17.88 -19.54 -22.52
C THR A 11 17.08 -20.00 -21.30
N ASP A 12 17.40 -21.18 -20.75
CA ASP A 12 16.76 -21.68 -19.53
C ASP A 12 17.15 -20.84 -18.29
N ILE A 13 18.34 -20.25 -18.26
CA ILE A 13 18.75 -19.33 -17.19
C ILE A 13 18.00 -18.00 -17.33
N GLU A 14 17.92 -17.43 -18.53
CA GLU A 14 17.20 -16.18 -18.80
C GLU A 14 15.72 -16.29 -18.45
N ILE A 15 15.07 -17.39 -18.82
CA ILE A 15 13.65 -17.65 -18.49
C ILE A 15 13.46 -17.73 -16.97
N ARG A 16 14.37 -18.39 -16.23
CA ARG A 16 14.28 -18.47 -14.77
C ARG A 16 14.41 -17.10 -14.11
N LEU A 17 15.39 -16.30 -14.53
CA LEU A 17 15.58 -14.95 -14.00
C LEU A 17 14.36 -14.07 -14.25
N TRP A 18 13.75 -14.17 -15.43
CA TRP A 18 12.55 -13.41 -15.74
C TRP A 18 11.33 -13.86 -14.91
N ILE A 19 11.19 -15.17 -14.65
CA ILE A 19 10.15 -15.68 -13.74
C ILE A 19 10.36 -15.17 -12.32
N GLU A 20 11.59 -15.16 -11.81
CA GLU A 20 11.92 -14.63 -10.48
C GLU A 20 11.56 -13.14 -10.37
N GLU A 21 11.96 -12.32 -11.36
CA GLU A 21 11.62 -10.89 -11.40
C GLU A 21 10.10 -10.67 -11.42
N LEU A 22 9.36 -11.44 -12.24
CA LEU A 22 7.90 -11.34 -12.29
C LEU A 22 7.23 -11.75 -10.97
N LEU A 23 7.78 -12.76 -10.28
CA LEU A 23 7.28 -13.19 -8.97
C LEU A 23 7.56 -12.14 -7.89
N GLU A 24 8.73 -11.50 -7.90
CA GLU A 24 9.08 -10.39 -7.01
C GLU A 24 8.15 -9.20 -7.23
N GLN A 25 7.97 -8.75 -8.49
CA GLN A 25 7.05 -7.66 -8.84
C GLN A 25 5.61 -7.95 -8.41
N ARG A 26 5.15 -9.19 -8.62
CA ARG A 26 3.81 -9.60 -8.18
C ARG A 26 3.69 -9.58 -6.67
N HIS A 27 4.68 -10.10 -5.94
CA HIS A 27 4.69 -10.11 -4.49
C HIS A 27 4.67 -8.68 -3.92
N ASP A 28 5.45 -7.76 -4.51
CA ASP A 28 5.45 -6.35 -4.15
C ASP A 28 4.08 -5.70 -4.40
N THR A 29 3.43 -6.03 -5.53
CA THR A 29 2.09 -5.53 -5.85
C THR A 29 1.04 -6.06 -4.87
N GLU A 30 1.11 -7.34 -4.49
CA GLU A 30 0.19 -7.95 -3.51
C GLU A 30 0.38 -7.33 -2.12
N ALA A 31 1.62 -7.09 -1.71
CA ALA A 31 1.94 -6.42 -0.45
C ALA A 31 1.42 -4.97 -0.43
N GLN A 32 1.60 -4.23 -1.53
CA GLN A 32 1.07 -2.86 -1.67
C GLN A 32 -0.46 -2.83 -1.59
N ASN A 33 -1.14 -3.77 -2.27
CA ASN A 33 -2.60 -3.86 -2.22
C ASN A 33 -3.12 -4.23 -0.83
N ALA A 34 -2.44 -5.14 -0.12
CA ALA A 34 -2.79 -5.50 1.25
C ALA A 34 -2.63 -4.30 2.19
N MET A 35 -1.51 -3.58 2.10
CA MET A 35 -1.26 -2.36 2.88
C MET A 35 -2.34 -1.29 2.61
N LEU A 36 -2.69 -1.05 1.34
CA LEU A 36 -3.73 -0.10 0.97
C LEU A 36 -5.10 -0.49 1.54
N ALA A 37 -5.43 -1.78 1.55
CA ALA A 37 -6.67 -2.27 2.14
C ALA A 37 -6.71 -2.05 3.67
N GLU A 38 -5.60 -2.28 4.37
CA GLU A 38 -5.48 -2.04 5.82
C GLU A 38 -5.65 -0.56 6.17
N ILE A 39 -5.01 0.34 5.40
CA ILE A 39 -5.13 1.79 5.61
C ILE A 39 -6.57 2.24 5.39
N ARG A 40 -7.22 1.80 4.30
CA ARG A 40 -8.63 2.13 4.02
C ARG A 40 -9.55 1.67 5.13
N GLU A 41 -9.34 0.46 5.64
CA GLU A 41 -10.12 -0.07 6.75
C GLU A 41 -9.91 0.73 8.04
N SER A 42 -8.67 1.11 8.35
CA SER A 42 -8.37 1.97 9.51
C SER A 42 -9.07 3.33 9.41
N VAL A 43 -8.98 4.00 8.26
CA VAL A 43 -9.67 5.27 8.00
C VAL A 43 -11.19 5.12 8.17
N ARG A 44 -11.79 4.08 7.57
CA ARG A 44 -13.22 3.79 7.71
C ARG A 44 -13.64 3.62 9.17
N GLN A 45 -12.86 2.90 9.98
CA GLN A 45 -13.17 2.70 11.40
C GLN A 45 -13.17 4.01 12.20
N TYR A 46 -12.27 4.94 11.87
CA TYR A 46 -12.28 6.26 12.48
C TYR A 46 -13.49 7.09 12.03
N GLU A 47 -13.81 7.07 10.74
CA GLU A 47 -14.99 7.78 10.22
C GLU A 47 -16.29 7.29 10.87
N GLU A 48 -16.43 5.98 11.05
CA GLU A 48 -17.56 5.39 11.77
C GLU A 48 -17.57 5.76 13.25
N ARG A 49 -16.41 5.75 13.91
CA ARG A 49 -16.28 6.07 15.34
C ARG A 49 -16.65 7.53 15.63
N TYR A 50 -16.15 8.45 14.82
CA TYR A 50 -16.36 9.88 15.00
C TYR A 50 -17.60 10.41 14.27
N GLY A 51 -18.25 9.57 13.45
CA GLY A 51 -19.43 9.93 12.68
C GLY A 51 -19.15 11.04 11.66
N MET A 52 -17.93 11.11 11.15
CA MET A 52 -17.42 12.22 10.35
C MET A 52 -16.47 11.72 9.28
N SER A 53 -16.54 12.31 8.10
CA SER A 53 -15.63 12.02 6.99
C SER A 53 -14.23 12.59 7.24
N SER A 54 -13.19 11.88 6.81
CA SER A 54 -11.80 12.21 7.10
C SER A 54 -11.33 13.52 6.43
N ASP A 55 -11.98 13.93 5.34
CA ASP A 55 -11.73 15.22 4.68
C ASP A 55 -12.11 16.43 5.57
N ARG A 56 -12.94 16.23 6.60
CA ARG A 56 -13.40 17.30 7.52
C ARG A 56 -12.61 17.41 8.81
N ILE A 57 -11.60 16.56 9.04
CA ILE A 57 -10.90 16.49 10.34
C ILE A 57 -10.31 17.86 10.73
N HIS A 58 -9.59 18.50 9.80
CA HIS A 58 -8.94 19.78 10.07
C HIS A 58 -9.95 20.89 10.32
N ASP A 59 -11.02 20.98 9.52
CA ASP A 59 -12.10 21.95 9.73
C ASP A 59 -12.79 21.77 11.08
N ALA A 60 -13.00 20.52 11.52
CA ALA A 60 -13.62 20.22 12.81
C ALA A 60 -12.72 20.58 14.01
N ILE A 61 -11.40 20.43 13.87
CA ILE A 61 -10.43 20.88 14.87
C ILE A 61 -10.43 22.40 14.96
N ASP A 62 -10.36 23.08 13.81
CA ASP A 62 -10.36 24.55 13.75
C ASP A 62 -11.66 25.16 14.29
N ALA A 63 -12.80 24.49 14.09
CA ALA A 63 -14.09 24.87 14.65
C ALA A 63 -14.23 24.54 16.15
N GLY A 64 -13.29 23.79 16.74
CA GLY A 64 -13.36 23.30 18.12
C GLY A 64 -14.41 22.21 18.35
N GLU A 65 -14.93 21.61 17.29
CA GLU A 65 -15.88 20.48 17.33
C GLU A 65 -15.18 19.15 17.61
N LEU A 66 -13.89 19.07 17.27
CA LEU A 66 -13.03 17.92 17.51
C LEU A 66 -11.78 18.35 18.29
N ILE A 67 -11.45 17.61 19.35
CA ILE A 67 -10.24 17.86 20.15
C ILE A 67 -9.13 16.97 19.63
N GLU A 68 -7.98 17.56 19.31
CA GLU A 68 -6.78 16.84 18.87
C GLU A 68 -6.18 16.04 20.05
N VAL A 69 -6.62 14.79 20.17
CA VAL A 69 -6.07 13.78 21.07
C VAL A 69 -5.31 12.73 20.25
N LEU A 70 -4.54 11.86 20.92
CA LEU A 70 -3.72 10.84 20.25
C LEU A 70 -4.49 10.02 19.21
N ASP A 71 -5.73 9.60 19.53
CA ASP A 71 -6.58 8.83 18.61
C ASP A 71 -6.95 9.62 17.34
N VAL A 72 -7.14 10.94 17.45
CA VAL A 72 -7.41 11.83 16.30
C VAL A 72 -6.12 12.08 15.51
N CYS A 73 -4.97 12.20 16.18
CA CYS A 73 -3.68 12.29 15.51
C CYS A 73 -3.38 11.03 14.68
N ASP A 74 -3.67 9.85 15.22
CA ASP A 74 -3.53 8.58 14.51
C ASP A 74 -4.44 8.52 13.29
N TRP A 75 -5.69 9.00 13.42
CA TRP A 75 -6.60 9.11 12.28
C TRP A 75 -6.07 10.03 11.17
N ILE A 76 -5.60 11.24 11.52
CA ILE A 76 -4.98 12.18 10.57
C ILE A 76 -3.79 11.53 9.87
N PHE A 77 -2.97 10.78 10.59
CA PHE A 77 -1.83 10.08 10.01
C PHE A 77 -2.27 9.04 8.98
N GLN A 78 -3.24 8.19 9.31
CA GLN A 78 -3.75 7.16 8.40
C GLN A 78 -4.41 7.77 7.15
N TYR A 79 -5.17 8.85 7.31
CA TYR A 79 -5.80 9.53 6.18
C TYR A 79 -4.77 10.19 5.25
N ASN A 80 -3.78 10.87 5.81
CA ASN A 80 -2.69 11.45 5.01
C ASN A 80 -1.85 10.37 4.30
N LEU A 81 -1.64 9.22 4.95
CA LEU A 81 -0.98 8.09 4.33
C LEU A 81 -1.81 7.55 3.15
N LEU A 82 -3.12 7.39 3.33
CA LEU A 82 -4.04 6.97 2.27
C LEU A 82 -3.94 7.90 1.04
N GLN A 83 -4.05 9.20 1.26
CA GLN A 83 -3.98 10.20 0.18
C GLN A 83 -2.66 10.12 -0.60
N ARG A 84 -1.54 9.86 0.07
CA ARG A 84 -0.23 9.72 -0.58
C ARG A 84 -0.12 8.46 -1.42
N VAL A 85 -0.62 7.34 -0.90
CA VAL A 85 -0.56 6.05 -1.61
C VAL A 85 -1.50 6.06 -2.82
N GLU A 86 -2.68 6.67 -2.71
CA GLU A 86 -3.65 6.73 -3.81
C GLU A 86 -3.33 7.79 -4.88
N ALA A 87 -2.45 8.75 -4.58
CA ALA A 87 -2.00 9.77 -5.53
C ALA A 87 -0.85 9.29 -6.45
N THR A 88 -0.31 8.09 -6.23
CA THR A 88 0.78 7.48 -7.00
C THR A 88 0.22 6.58 -8.10
#